data_AF-K3W4W9-F1
#
_entry.id   AF-K3W4W9-F1
#
_cell.length_a   1.000
_cell.length_b   1.000
_cell.length_c   1.000
_cell.angle_alpha   90.00
_cell.angle_beta   90.00
_cell.angle_gamma   90.00
#
_symmetry.space_group_name_H-M   'P 1'
#
loop_
_entity.id
_entity.type
_entity.pdbx_description
1 polymer ?
#
loop_
_entity_poly.entity_id
_entity_poly.type
_entity_poly.pdbx_seq_one_letter_code
_entity_poly.pdbx_strand_id
1 'polypeptide(L)'
;MLTRRIVQTLKRSGARGFAAPGKGKGGGANAIVEEAVDLAKFVPTNIFKEGSHAELKDPAEYPEWLFKLLDVQPTLGELERAGFDNLELEQQRRMLTLANRRFVKSNNAAKSKK
;
A
#
# COMPACT_ATOMS: atom_id res chain seq x y z
N MET A 1 -13.20 -39.85 6.88
CA MET A 1 -13.38 -38.60 6.10
C MET A 1 -12.01 -37.96 5.90
N LEU A 2 -11.45 -38.05 4.69
CA LEU A 2 -10.12 -37.50 4.39
C LEU A 2 -10.22 -36.04 3.95
N THR A 3 -9.77 -35.11 4.79
CA THR A 3 -9.58 -33.70 4.40
C THR A 3 -8.13 -33.48 4.00
N ARG A 4 -7.82 -33.55 2.70
CA ARG A 4 -6.52 -33.13 2.14
C ARG A 4 -6.51 -31.61 2.02
N ARG A 5 -5.79 -30.91 2.90
CA ARG A 5 -5.41 -29.50 2.69
C ARG A 5 -4.21 -29.47 1.74
N ILE A 6 -4.43 -29.06 0.49
CA ILE A 6 -3.37 -28.75 -0.45
C ILE A 6 -2.83 -27.36 -0.06
N VAL A 7 -1.72 -27.30 0.66
CA VAL A 7 -0.95 -26.06 0.82
C VAL A 7 -0.02 -25.96 -0.38
N GLN A 8 -0.47 -25.27 -1.43
CA GLN A 8 0.38 -24.97 -2.57
C GLN A 8 1.41 -23.92 -2.14
N THR A 9 2.66 -24.34 -1.94
CA THR A 9 3.78 -23.44 -1.66
C THR A 9 4.04 -22.57 -2.88
N LEU A 10 3.71 -21.28 -2.78
CA LEU A 10 4.04 -20.28 -3.79
C LEU A 10 5.57 -20.12 -3.87
N LYS A 11 6.18 -20.57 -4.97
CA LYS A 11 7.59 -20.34 -5.29
C LYS A 11 7.81 -18.82 -5.43
N ARG A 12 8.37 -18.18 -4.38
CA ARG A 12 8.87 -16.81 -4.45
C ARG A 12 10.19 -16.81 -5.23
N SER A 13 10.13 -16.72 -6.55
CA SER A 13 11.31 -16.45 -7.38
C SER A 13 11.62 -14.95 -7.34
N GLY A 14 12.79 -14.58 -6.84
CA GLY A 14 13.33 -13.22 -6.92
C GLY A 14 13.39 -12.44 -5.61
N ALA A 15 13.98 -13.00 -4.56
CA ALA A 15 14.44 -12.20 -3.42
C ALA A 15 15.79 -11.55 -3.80
N ARG A 16 15.83 -10.22 -3.92
CA ARG A 16 17.09 -9.48 -3.90
C ARG A 16 17.61 -9.58 -2.46
N GLY A 17 18.58 -10.48 -2.24
CA GLY A 17 19.17 -10.70 -0.93
C GLY A 17 19.80 -9.42 -0.39
N PHE A 18 19.51 -9.12 0.88
CA PHE A 18 20.27 -8.13 1.65
C PHE A 18 21.75 -8.51 1.64
N ALA A 19 22.62 -7.51 1.49
CA ALA A 19 24.06 -7.69 1.52
C ALA A 19 24.52 -8.34 2.83
N ALA A 20 25.50 -9.24 2.74
CA ALA A 20 26.10 -9.94 3.88
C ALA A 20 26.57 -8.94 4.95
N PRO A 21 26.45 -9.27 6.25
CA PRO A 21 26.87 -8.37 7.31
C PRO A 21 28.40 -8.25 7.29
N GLY A 22 28.88 -7.11 6.82
CA GLY A 22 30.25 -6.66 7.07
C GLY A 22 30.46 -6.55 8.58
N LYS A 23 31.59 -7.06 9.05
CA LYS A 23 32.07 -6.94 10.44
C LYS A 23 32.41 -5.48 10.73
N GLY A 24 31.39 -4.68 11.00
CA GLY A 24 31.44 -3.25 11.29
C GLY A 24 30.80 -2.96 12.63
N LYS A 25 31.62 -2.54 13.58
CA LYS A 25 31.30 -2.12 14.93
C LYS A 25 30.25 -0.99 14.90
N GLY A 26 29.13 -1.16 15.61
CA GLY A 26 28.18 -0.07 15.90
C GLY A 26 26.86 -0.10 15.12
N GLY A 27 26.25 -1.27 14.94
CA GLY A 27 24.81 -1.33 14.67
C GLY A 27 24.06 -1.13 15.98
N GLY A 28 23.55 0.07 16.24
CA GLY A 28 22.62 0.31 17.33
C GLY A 28 21.44 -0.65 17.19
N ALA A 29 21.43 -1.71 17.99
CA ALA A 29 20.24 -2.51 18.20
C ALA A 29 19.21 -1.56 18.81
N ASN A 30 18.28 -1.07 17.99
CA ASN A 30 17.07 -0.46 18.51
C ASN A 30 16.43 -1.53 19.39
N ALA A 31 16.46 -1.30 20.71
CA ALA A 31 15.73 -2.13 21.65
C ALA A 31 14.29 -2.20 21.14
N ILE A 32 13.85 -3.40 20.75
CA ILE A 32 12.45 -3.64 20.44
C ILE A 32 11.76 -3.57 21.81
N VAL A 33 11.32 -2.37 22.18
CA VAL A 33 10.44 -2.17 23.31
C VAL A 33 9.08 -2.62 22.83
N GLU A 34 8.70 -3.83 23.18
CA GLU A 34 7.36 -4.36 22.94
C GLU A 34 6.37 -3.67 23.89
N GLU A 35 6.09 -2.39 23.64
CA GLU A 35 4.99 -1.71 24.29
C GLU A 35 3.69 -2.14 23.60
N ALA A 36 2.86 -2.88 24.34
CA ALA A 36 1.55 -3.30 23.87
C ALA A 36 0.60 -2.08 23.87
N VAL A 37 0.59 -1.35 22.76
CA VAL A 37 -0.32 -0.23 22.53
C VAL A 37 -1.68 -0.75 22.06
N ASP A 38 -2.76 -0.31 22.71
CA ASP A 38 -4.13 -0.61 22.29
C ASP A 38 -4.47 0.14 21.00
N LEU A 39 -4.41 -0.59 19.87
CA LEU A 39 -4.63 -0.05 18.53
C LEU A 39 -6.06 0.45 18.28
N ALA A 40 -7.01 0.11 19.15
CA ALA A 40 -8.39 0.59 19.05
C ALA A 40 -8.55 2.02 19.60
N LYS A 41 -7.63 2.46 20.46
CA LYS A 41 -7.71 3.75 21.16
C LYS A 41 -6.63 4.72 20.73
N PHE A 42 -5.46 4.21 20.35
CA PHE A 42 -4.31 5.02 20.01
C PHE A 42 -3.82 4.72 18.60
N VAL A 43 -3.47 5.76 17.88
CA VAL A 43 -2.78 5.67 16.59
C VAL A 43 -1.28 5.77 16.86
N PRO A 44 -0.48 4.72 16.61
CA PRO A 44 0.96 4.73 16.88
C PRO A 44 1.68 5.60 15.85
N THR A 45 1.68 6.91 16.06
CA THR A 45 2.27 7.92 15.17
C THR A 45 3.47 8.65 15.78
N ASN A 46 3.57 8.68 17.12
CA ASN A 46 4.66 9.36 17.80
C ASN A 46 6.00 8.64 17.56
N ILE A 47 7.00 9.40 17.09
CA ILE A 47 8.38 8.95 16.82
C ILE A 47 9.38 9.51 17.84
N PHE A 48 8.96 10.43 18.71
CA PHE A 48 9.82 11.02 19.72
C PHE A 48 9.96 10.10 20.93
N LYS A 49 11.15 10.10 21.56
CA LYS A 49 11.43 9.32 22.77
C LYS A 49 10.57 9.73 23.95
N GLU A 50 10.20 11.00 24.00
CA GLU A 50 9.32 11.59 24.99
C GLU A 50 8.08 12.09 24.25
N GLY A 51 6.93 11.50 24.56
CA GLY A 51 5.64 11.86 23.96
C GLY A 51 4.69 10.68 23.93
N SER A 52 3.38 10.94 24.00
CA SER A 52 2.35 9.92 23.91
C SER A 52 1.88 9.75 22.45
N HIS A 53 1.32 8.58 22.15
CA HIS A 53 0.60 8.36 20.89
C HIS A 53 -0.67 9.20 20.84
N ALA A 54 -1.09 9.60 19.62
CA ALA A 54 -2.32 10.34 19.44
C ALA A 54 -3.53 9.44 19.70
N GLU A 55 -4.51 9.96 20.44
CA GLU A 55 -5.80 9.28 20.66
C GLU A 55 -6.67 9.33 19.40
N LEU A 56 -7.37 8.23 19.15
CA LEU A 56 -8.37 8.17 18.08
C LEU A 56 -9.61 8.96 18.52
N LYS A 57 -9.91 10.03 17.78
CA LYS A 57 -11.05 10.90 18.03
C LYS A 57 -12.32 10.30 17.42
N ASP A 58 -13.46 10.90 17.75
CA ASP A 58 -14.73 10.53 17.12
C ASP A 58 -14.69 10.80 15.61
N PRO A 59 -15.32 9.96 14.76
CA PRO A 59 -15.39 10.16 13.32
C PRO A 59 -15.86 11.56 12.89
N ALA A 60 -16.73 12.21 13.68
CA ALA A 60 -17.24 13.55 13.38
C ALA A 60 -16.19 14.67 13.52
N GLU A 61 -15.10 14.44 14.26
CA GLU A 61 -13.99 15.40 14.35
C GLU A 61 -13.09 15.39 13.11
N TYR A 62 -13.15 14.34 12.30
CA TYR A 62 -12.32 14.22 11.12
C TYR A 62 -12.98 14.88 9.91
N PRO A 63 -12.19 15.50 9.02
CA PRO A 63 -12.70 16.05 7.77
C PRO A 63 -13.40 14.98 6.91
N GLU A 64 -14.49 15.38 6.26
CA GLU A 64 -15.30 14.49 5.41
C GLU A 64 -14.48 13.85 4.27
N TRP A 65 -13.50 14.57 3.71
CA TRP A 65 -12.65 14.04 2.65
C TRP A 65 -11.86 12.79 3.06
N LEU A 66 -11.57 12.60 4.36
CA LEU A 66 -10.85 11.44 4.85
C LEU A 66 -11.60 10.14 4.56
N PHE A 67 -12.93 10.16 4.72
CA PHE A 67 -13.76 8.99 4.51
C PHE A 67 -13.96 8.68 3.02
N LYS A 68 -13.90 9.70 2.16
CA LYS A 68 -13.95 9.56 0.69
C LYS A 68 -12.74 8.80 0.11
N LEU A 69 -11.64 8.66 0.85
CA LEU A 69 -10.47 7.89 0.39
C LEU A 69 -10.75 6.38 0.32
N LEU A 70 -11.70 5.88 1.10
CA LEU A 70 -12.08 4.47 1.11
C LEU A 70 -12.97 4.08 -0.07
N ASP A 71 -13.57 5.07 -0.73
CA ASP A 71 -14.48 4.84 -1.85
C ASP A 71 -13.74 4.21 -3.03
N VAL A 72 -14.36 3.20 -3.64
CA VAL A 72 -13.79 2.51 -4.79
C VAL A 72 -13.74 3.47 -5.97
N GLN A 73 -12.52 3.89 -6.27
CA GLN A 73 -12.27 4.80 -7.37
C GLN A 73 -12.47 4.10 -8.74
N PRO A 74 -12.98 4.81 -9.75
CA PRO A 74 -13.38 4.21 -11.02
C PRO A 74 -12.22 3.53 -11.75
N THR A 75 -12.55 2.46 -12.46
CA THR A 75 -11.63 1.67 -13.27
C THR A 75 -11.38 2.34 -14.63
N LEU A 76 -10.30 1.97 -15.32
CA LEU A 76 -10.00 2.53 -16.64
C LEU A 76 -11.14 2.29 -17.64
N GLY A 77 -11.78 1.12 -17.62
CA GLY A 77 -12.87 0.81 -18.55
C GLY A 77 -14.16 1.57 -18.27
N GLU A 78 -14.39 2.04 -17.04
CA GLU A 78 -15.52 2.92 -16.72
C GLU A 78 -15.23 4.35 -17.19
N LEU A 79 -14.00 4.82 -16.98
CA LEU A 79 -13.53 6.13 -17.46
C LEU A 79 -13.52 6.21 -18.99
N GLU A 80 -13.08 5.15 -19.68
CA GLU A 80 -13.10 5.05 -21.14
C GLU A 80 -14.53 5.10 -21.70
N ARG A 81 -15.51 4.52 -20.99
CA ARG A 81 -16.93 4.54 -21.40
C ARG A 81 -17.60 5.90 -21.21
N ALA A 82 -17.21 6.64 -20.17
CA ALA A 82 -17.70 7.99 -19.93
C ALA A 82 -17.17 9.00 -20.98
N GLY A 83 -15.96 8.75 -21.51
CA GLY A 83 -15.30 9.64 -22.46
C GLY A 83 -14.58 10.80 -21.76
N PHE A 84 -13.41 11.18 -22.28
CA PHE A 84 -12.48 12.10 -21.60
C PHE A 84 -13.11 13.47 -21.27
N ASP A 85 -13.87 14.04 -22.19
CA ASP A 85 -14.44 15.38 -22.07
C ASP A 85 -15.59 15.46 -21.06
N ASN A 86 -16.21 14.32 -20.73
CA ASN A 86 -17.33 14.25 -19.77
C ASN A 86 -16.87 13.99 -18.33
N LEU A 87 -15.57 13.77 -18.11
CA LEU A 87 -15.00 13.46 -16.81
C LEU A 87 -14.57 14.72 -16.08
N GLU A 88 -14.69 14.70 -14.75
CA GLU A 88 -14.10 15.73 -13.90
C GLU A 88 -12.57 15.69 -13.97
N LEU A 89 -11.92 16.82 -13.67
CA LEU A 89 -10.45 16.96 -13.73
C LEU A 89 -9.71 15.85 -12.99
N GLU A 90 -10.16 15.45 -11.80
CA GLU A 90 -9.56 14.37 -11.03
C GLU A 90 -9.66 13.01 -11.76
N GLN A 91 -10.81 12.75 -12.37
CA GLN A 91 -11.07 11.54 -13.14
C GLN A 91 -10.28 11.52 -14.45
N GLN A 92 -10.10 12.67 -15.11
CA GLN A 92 -9.23 12.81 -16.29
C GLN A 92 -7.78 12.48 -15.93
N ARG A 93 -7.25 13.05 -14.85
CA ARG A 93 -5.89 12.74 -14.35
C ARG A 93 -5.70 11.26 -14.05
N ARG A 94 -6.71 10.65 -13.42
CA ARG A 94 -6.73 9.22 -13.12
C ARG A 94 -6.75 8.37 -14.39
N MET A 95 -7.57 8.73 -15.38
CA MET A 95 -7.65 8.05 -16.67
C MET A 95 -6.29 8.01 -17.36
N LEU A 96 -5.61 9.16 -17.45
CA LEU A 96 -4.26 9.26 -18.05
C LEU A 96 -3.24 8.40 -17.30
N THR A 97 -3.26 8.43 -15.96
CA THR A 97 -2.37 7.61 -15.13
C THR A 97 -2.59 6.12 -15.35
N LEU A 98 -3.86 5.69 -15.42
CA LEU A 98 -4.23 4.31 -15.66
C LEU A 98 -3.89 3.84 -17.09
N ALA A 99 -4.11 4.70 -18.09
CA ALA A 99 -3.75 4.43 -19.49
C ALA A 99 -2.22 4.25 -19.64
N ASN A 100 -1.43 5.14 -19.04
CA ASN A 100 0.03 5.02 -19.01
C ASN A 100 0.48 3.72 -18.33
N ARG A 101 -0.15 3.36 -17.21
CA ARG A 101 0.13 2.09 -16.52
C ARG A 101 -0.18 0.88 -17.39
N ARG A 102 -1.29 0.89 -18.14
CA ARG A 102 -1.67 -0.18 -19.09
C ARG A 102 -0.63 -0.32 -20.20
N PHE A 103 -0.18 0.80 -20.77
CA PHE A 103 0.86 0.84 -21.81
C PHE A 103 2.21 0.29 -21.31
N VAL A 104 2.66 0.72 -20.13
CA VAL A 104 3.93 0.20 -19.56
C VAL A 104 3.83 -1.30 -19.31
N LYS A 105 2.70 -1.79 -18.79
CA LYS A 105 2.49 -3.23 -18.57
C LYS A 105 2.51 -4.03 -19.87
N SER A 106 1.88 -3.55 -20.94
CA SER A 106 1.89 -4.27 -22.22
C SER A 106 3.29 -4.32 -22.84
N ASN A 107 4.04 -3.22 -22.76
CA ASN A 107 5.42 -3.15 -23.24
C ASN A 107 6.35 -4.10 -22.46
N ASN A 108 6.25 -4.13 -21.14
CA ASN A 108 7.02 -5.06 -20.30
C ASN A 108 6.66 -6.51 -20.60
N ALA A 109 5.37 -6.82 -20.81
CA ALA A 109 4.92 -8.16 -21.17
C ALA A 109 5.43 -8.60 -22.56
N ALA A 110 5.48 -7.69 -23.53
CA ALA A 110 6.03 -7.96 -24.86
C ALA A 110 7.55 -8.23 -24.80
N LYS A 111 8.29 -7.41 -24.04
CA LYS A 111 9.75 -7.57 -23.87
C LYS A 111 10.13 -8.81 -23.08
N SER A 112 9.33 -9.22 -22.08
CA SER A 112 9.60 -10.40 -21.26
C SER A 112 9.44 -11.73 -22.00
N LYS A 113 8.69 -11.75 -23.11
CA LYS A 113 8.47 -12.95 -23.93
C LYS A 113 9.49 -13.09 -25.07
N LYS A 114 10.41 -12.13 -25.19
CA LYS A 114 11.50 -12.12 -26.15
C LYS A 114 12.77 -12.63 -25.48
#